data_AF-K2REQ5-F1
#
_entry.id   AF-K2REQ5-F1
#
_cell.length_a   1.000
_cell.length_b   1.000
_cell.length_c   1.000
_cell.angle_alpha   90.00
_cell.angle_beta   90.00
_cell.angle_gamma   90.00
#
_symmetry.space_group_name_H-M   'P 1'
#
loop_
_entity.id
_entity.type
_entity.pdbx_description
1 polymer ?
#
loop_
_entity_poly.entity_id
_entity_poly.type
_entity_poly.pdbx_seq_one_letter_code
_entity_poly.pdbx_strand_id
1 'polypeptide(L)'
;MRDSFDLVRSGSLTPCEEKKDAEHNKPTENRFYLDGSETLVYTPGPLRKDIAPQVSRLLQQNHEDHHCYFNDIGFHNHISHHLFTLYALGADPAVIDQGYNTAASYQRPPVHLPPAASADMRDAAQFAAHMGDENYYLSYLLFFKAEIRARGWRDVVREYLFQGDERANRLLARLMVGVLHPWIYLGFGAEFDQPAMVAEALAQCAIHDGDDVLEWFLKTEAVAERARATVGEAKVRKTTLWEVVEQVHRMDKLKPGNEWAEGRIPEGVIEWAGDELAEITGRYVVRDDEYDLKSAEIMNVAAYFCAACQNPPHIPKLDIFTIHSVTGSIFQPLFGPNCSWLSPAQRTRLLEWKARMDVAVYAARRAPAMNKAEITDYKPKIPGQSWAELCKRGADFPDEGHVCKTIRALAYSAKACGEFEKPVNGEVSEEVVRRFPIRGEEMWKKATHLAIDCFEAGDPLWMGKTKDGWASVPLRE
;
A
#
# COMPACT_ATOMS: atom_id res chain seq x y z
N MET A 1 63.18 17.22 26.57
CA MET A 1 63.88 16.94 25.30
C MET A 1 63.41 15.56 24.85
N ARG A 2 62.58 15.53 23.80
CA ARG A 2 62.27 14.40 22.88
C ARG A 2 61.50 13.17 23.39
N ASP A 3 60.22 13.15 23.01
CA ASP A 3 59.51 12.17 22.17
C ASP A 3 59.76 10.66 22.29
N SER A 4 58.65 9.91 22.38
CA SER A 4 58.13 8.97 21.36
C SER A 4 57.70 7.58 21.89
N PHE A 5 56.40 7.25 21.85
CA PHE A 5 55.76 6.44 20.79
C PHE A 5 54.31 6.04 21.14
N ASP A 6 53.40 6.41 20.25
CA ASP A 6 52.05 5.86 20.09
C ASP A 6 52.07 4.37 19.73
N LEU A 7 51.07 3.62 20.20
CA LEU A 7 50.55 2.47 19.48
C LEU A 7 49.05 2.32 19.73
N VAL A 8 48.30 3.00 18.87
CA VAL A 8 46.89 2.77 18.54
C VAL A 8 46.71 1.30 18.20
N ARG A 9 45.90 0.57 18.97
CA ARG A 9 45.35 -0.72 18.54
C ARG A 9 44.24 -0.47 17.53
N SER A 10 44.60 -0.27 16.26
CA SER A 10 43.70 -0.55 15.15
C SER A 10 43.65 -2.06 14.96
N GLY A 11 42.73 -2.74 15.65
CA GLY A 11 42.44 -4.14 15.37
C GLY A 11 41.69 -4.23 14.05
N SER A 12 42.41 -4.47 12.95
CA SER A 12 41.78 -4.96 11.72
C SER A 12 41.22 -6.35 12.02
N LEU A 13 39.90 -6.53 11.88
CA LEU A 13 39.24 -7.82 12.00
C LEU A 13 39.85 -8.78 10.96
N THR A 14 39.95 -10.06 11.32
CA THR A 14 40.44 -11.05 10.36
C THR A 14 39.40 -11.24 9.24
N PRO A 15 39.79 -11.64 8.01
CA PRO A 15 38.84 -11.85 6.90
C PRO A 15 37.73 -12.88 7.18
N CYS A 16 37.87 -13.69 8.24
CA CYS A 16 36.85 -14.63 8.71
C CYS A 16 35.86 -13.99 9.69
N GLU A 17 36.33 -13.05 10.52
CA GLU A 17 35.48 -12.24 11.41
C GLU A 17 34.73 -11.17 10.62
N GLU A 18 35.37 -10.51 9.63
CA GLU A 18 34.68 -9.59 8.71
C GLU A 18 33.57 -10.28 7.92
N LYS A 19 33.74 -11.56 7.53
CA LYS A 19 32.69 -12.34 6.86
C LYS A 19 31.55 -12.75 7.80
N LYS A 20 31.84 -13.04 9.07
CA LYS A 20 30.81 -13.36 10.08
C LYS A 20 30.03 -12.12 10.53
N ASP A 21 30.70 -10.98 10.65
CA ASP A 21 30.07 -9.69 10.96
C ASP A 21 29.26 -9.16 9.77
N ALA A 22 29.74 -9.37 8.53
CA ALA A 22 28.97 -9.07 7.32
C ALA A 22 27.75 -9.98 7.13
N GLU A 23 27.79 -11.22 7.63
CA GLU A 23 26.59 -12.08 7.70
C GLU A 23 25.59 -11.63 8.77
N HIS A 24 26.07 -10.99 9.85
CA HIS A 24 25.25 -10.47 10.93
C HIS A 24 24.73 -9.04 10.70
N ASN A 25 25.08 -8.35 9.62
CA ASN A 25 24.65 -6.97 9.38
C ASN A 25 23.90 -6.84 8.05
N LYS A 26 22.97 -7.76 7.80
CA LYS A 26 22.12 -7.74 6.62
C LYS A 26 20.74 -8.37 6.91
N PRO A 27 19.69 -7.91 6.21
CA PRO A 27 18.37 -8.51 6.34
C PRO A 27 18.36 -9.92 5.74
N THR A 28 17.56 -10.81 6.33
CA THR A 28 17.36 -12.19 5.86
C THR A 28 15.88 -12.56 5.94
N GLU A 29 15.51 -13.77 5.55
CA GLU A 29 14.15 -14.29 5.71
C GLU A 29 13.73 -14.45 7.19
N ASN A 30 14.66 -14.39 8.14
CA ASN A 30 14.40 -14.48 9.58
C ASN A 30 14.74 -13.21 10.35
N ARG A 31 15.33 -12.21 9.68
CA ARG A 31 15.93 -11.07 10.36
C ARG A 31 15.59 -9.75 9.69
N PHE A 32 15.03 -8.84 10.49
CA PHE A 32 14.95 -7.43 10.14
C PHE A 32 16.25 -6.71 10.48
N TYR A 33 16.73 -5.87 9.56
CA TYR A 33 17.95 -5.09 9.76
C TYR A 33 17.89 -3.80 8.96
N LEU A 34 18.15 -2.68 9.64
CA LEU A 34 18.24 -1.33 9.12
C LEU A 34 19.53 -0.67 9.62
N ASP A 35 20.16 0.16 8.81
CA ASP A 35 21.38 0.90 9.16
C ASP A 35 21.40 2.37 8.69
N GLY A 36 20.34 2.83 8.02
CA GLY A 36 20.23 4.20 7.50
C GLY A 36 20.92 4.43 6.18
N SER A 37 21.32 3.37 5.48
CA SER A 37 21.76 3.40 4.08
C SER A 37 20.64 3.11 3.07
N GLU A 38 19.42 2.82 3.55
CA GLU A 38 18.31 2.45 2.69
C GLU A 38 17.93 3.57 1.70
N THR A 39 17.59 3.20 0.47
CA THR A 39 17.09 4.13 -0.55
C THR A 39 15.60 3.96 -0.70
N LEU A 40 14.83 4.78 0.00
CA LEU A 40 13.37 4.70 0.04
C LEU A 40 12.74 5.54 -1.07
N VAL A 41 11.49 5.21 -1.41
CA VAL A 41 10.68 5.93 -2.40
C VAL A 41 10.52 7.40 -1.99
N TYR A 42 10.29 7.62 -0.69
CA TYR A 42 10.15 8.95 -0.12
C TYR A 42 10.60 9.03 1.34
N THR A 43 11.38 10.07 1.63
CA THR A 43 11.69 10.58 2.97
C THR A 43 11.63 12.11 2.94
N PRO A 44 11.19 12.78 4.04
CA PRO A 44 11.23 14.24 4.14
C PRO A 44 12.64 14.79 4.40
N GLY A 45 13.58 13.93 4.77
CA GLY A 45 14.98 14.25 5.05
C GLY A 45 15.87 12.99 5.07
N PRO A 46 17.16 13.12 5.38
CA PRO A 46 18.07 11.98 5.50
C PRO A 46 17.60 10.97 6.57
N LEU A 47 17.81 9.68 6.31
CA LEU A 47 17.50 8.63 7.29
C LEU A 47 18.36 8.75 8.54
N ARG A 48 17.72 8.51 9.68
CA ARG A 48 18.33 8.59 11.01
C ARG A 48 19.00 7.27 11.39
N LYS A 49 20.33 7.21 11.28
CA LYS A 49 21.12 6.02 11.65
C LYS A 49 21.02 5.66 13.13
N ASP A 50 20.77 6.64 13.99
CA ASP A 50 20.69 6.45 15.44
C ASP A 50 19.46 5.66 15.89
N ILE A 51 18.36 5.68 15.12
CA ILE A 51 17.12 4.94 15.42
C ILE A 51 17.03 3.58 14.70
N ALA A 52 17.89 3.33 13.70
CA ALA A 52 17.82 2.11 12.89
C ALA A 52 17.92 0.80 13.72
N PRO A 53 18.79 0.70 14.75
CA PRO A 53 18.84 -0.48 15.62
C PRO A 53 17.56 -0.67 16.46
N GLN A 54 16.96 0.43 16.93
CA GLN A 54 15.70 0.40 17.69
C GLN A 54 14.57 -0.14 16.82
N VAL A 55 14.42 0.41 15.61
CA VAL A 55 13.38 -0.02 14.66
C VAL A 55 13.59 -1.47 14.24
N SER A 56 14.83 -1.87 13.92
CA SER A 56 15.17 -3.27 13.59
C SER A 56 14.75 -4.24 14.70
N ARG A 57 15.04 -3.89 15.96
CA ARG A 57 14.66 -4.70 17.11
C ARG A 57 13.14 -4.81 17.25
N LEU A 58 12.40 -3.71 17.15
CA LEU A 58 10.94 -3.72 17.30
C LEU A 58 10.24 -4.46 16.15
N LEU A 59 10.76 -4.35 14.92
CA LEU A 59 10.32 -5.16 13.78
C LEU A 59 10.54 -6.65 14.03
N GLN A 60 11.72 -7.01 14.55
CA GLN A 60 12.04 -8.39 14.88
C GLN A 60 11.13 -8.94 16.00
N GLN A 61 10.86 -8.14 17.04
CA GLN A 61 9.92 -8.51 18.08
C GLN A 61 8.51 -8.73 17.52
N ASN A 62 8.04 -7.85 16.63
CA ASN A 62 6.76 -8.06 15.95
C ASN A 62 6.72 -9.39 15.16
N HIS A 63 7.79 -9.70 14.43
CA HIS A 63 7.91 -10.93 13.64
C HIS A 63 7.84 -12.21 14.49
N GLU A 64 8.35 -12.14 15.72
CA GLU A 64 8.47 -13.28 16.63
C GLU A 64 7.24 -13.43 17.54
N ASP A 65 6.69 -12.31 18.00
CA ASP A 65 5.71 -12.29 19.10
C ASP A 65 4.26 -12.10 18.64
N HIS A 66 4.01 -11.81 17.36
CA HIS A 66 2.67 -11.45 16.89
C HIS A 66 2.25 -12.18 15.61
N HIS A 67 0.96 -12.43 15.49
CA HIS A 67 0.35 -12.92 14.25
C HIS A 67 0.25 -11.79 13.20
N CYS A 68 -0.04 -12.15 11.93
CA CYS A 68 -0.37 -11.16 10.90
C CYS A 68 -1.75 -10.51 11.09
N TYR A 69 -2.56 -11.01 12.03
CA TYR A 69 -3.85 -10.45 12.41
C TYR A 69 -3.83 -10.06 13.88
N PHE A 70 -4.52 -8.99 14.26
CA PHE A 70 -4.70 -8.62 15.67
C PHE A 70 -5.98 -9.17 16.30
N ASN A 71 -6.88 -9.74 15.50
CA ASN A 71 -8.11 -10.37 16.00
C ASN A 71 -8.54 -11.59 15.16
N ASP A 72 -9.55 -12.31 15.63
CA ASP A 72 -10.04 -13.56 15.01
C ASP A 72 -11.04 -13.34 13.87
N ILE A 73 -11.32 -12.07 13.53
CA ILE A 73 -12.15 -11.71 12.36
C ILE A 73 -11.31 -11.23 11.16
N GLY A 74 -9.97 -11.33 11.26
CA GLY A 74 -9.05 -11.12 10.14
C GLY A 74 -8.54 -9.69 9.97
N PHE A 75 -8.58 -8.83 10.98
CA PHE A 75 -7.98 -7.49 10.88
C PHE A 75 -6.46 -7.55 11.05
N HIS A 76 -5.74 -6.88 10.15
CA HIS A 76 -4.30 -6.99 9.97
C HIS A 76 -3.48 -6.30 11.05
N ASN A 77 -2.40 -6.96 11.46
CA ASN A 77 -1.38 -6.37 12.30
C ASN A 77 -0.70 -5.21 11.54
N HIS A 78 -0.71 -4.03 12.16
CA HIS A 78 -0.21 -2.80 11.56
C HIS A 78 1.22 -2.41 11.98
N ILE A 79 1.83 -3.12 12.93
CA ILE A 79 3.07 -2.71 13.60
C ILE A 79 4.21 -2.51 12.61
N SER A 80 4.46 -3.48 11.72
CA SER A 80 5.63 -3.47 10.84
C SER A 80 5.62 -2.25 9.90
N HIS A 81 4.53 -2.04 9.18
CA HIS A 81 4.40 -0.91 8.27
C HIS A 81 4.22 0.44 8.97
N HIS A 82 3.76 0.45 10.23
CA HIS A 82 3.80 1.66 11.05
C HIS A 82 5.26 2.02 11.39
N LEU A 83 6.04 1.07 11.90
CA LEU A 83 7.45 1.27 12.27
C LEU A 83 8.32 1.67 11.08
N PHE A 84 8.18 1.01 9.93
CA PHE A 84 8.88 1.41 8.70
C PHE A 84 8.55 2.85 8.29
N THR A 85 7.29 3.25 8.43
CA THR A 85 6.86 4.61 8.10
C THR A 85 7.44 5.62 9.07
N LEU A 86 7.37 5.38 10.38
CA LEU A 86 7.97 6.25 11.39
C LEU A 86 9.47 6.42 11.16
N TYR A 87 10.18 5.34 10.82
CA TYR A 87 11.59 5.37 10.46
C TYR A 87 11.84 6.21 9.19
N ALA A 88 11.07 5.99 8.12
CA ALA A 88 11.17 6.77 6.88
C ALA A 88 10.91 8.26 7.07
N LEU A 89 10.07 8.62 8.05
CA LEU A 89 9.75 10.01 8.40
C LEU A 89 10.71 10.62 9.43
N GLY A 90 11.69 9.85 9.93
CA GLY A 90 12.66 10.32 10.91
C GLY A 90 12.08 10.61 12.30
N ALA A 91 11.03 9.88 12.68
CA ALA A 91 10.33 10.07 13.95
C ALA A 91 11.24 10.00 15.18
N ASP A 92 10.80 10.61 16.28
CA ASP A 92 11.55 10.58 17.52
C ASP A 92 11.53 9.18 18.16
N PRO A 93 12.62 8.74 18.85
CA PRO A 93 12.69 7.42 19.48
C PRO A 93 11.50 7.08 20.36
N ALA A 94 10.97 8.08 21.10
CA ALA A 94 9.82 7.91 21.97
C ALA A 94 8.52 7.65 21.19
N VAL A 95 8.36 8.28 20.02
CA VAL A 95 7.21 8.06 19.12
C VAL A 95 7.26 6.63 18.55
N ILE A 96 8.46 6.15 18.21
CA ILE A 96 8.68 4.77 17.74
C ILE A 96 8.30 3.74 18.81
N ASP A 97 8.77 3.92 20.05
CA ASP A 97 8.41 3.03 21.16
C ASP A 97 6.91 3.10 21.46
N GLN A 98 6.32 4.30 21.46
CA GLN A 98 4.87 4.47 21.68
C GLN A 98 4.05 3.77 20.60
N GLY A 99 4.43 3.90 19.33
CA GLY A 99 3.76 3.25 18.20
C GLY A 99 3.76 1.74 18.33
N TYR A 100 4.89 1.13 18.70
CA TYR A 100 4.97 -0.31 18.97
C TYR A 100 4.13 -0.70 20.18
N ASN A 101 4.33 -0.07 21.34
CA ASN A 101 3.69 -0.47 22.60
C ASN A 101 2.16 -0.37 22.55
N THR A 102 1.63 0.66 21.88
CA THR A 102 0.19 0.83 21.71
C THR A 102 -0.38 -0.32 20.89
N ALA A 103 0.21 -0.58 19.73
CA ALA A 103 -0.26 -1.61 18.81
C ALA A 103 -0.07 -3.04 19.36
N ALA A 104 1.05 -3.31 20.04
CA ALA A 104 1.37 -4.62 20.64
C ALA A 104 0.38 -5.03 21.74
N SER A 105 -0.28 -4.06 22.39
CA SER A 105 -1.17 -4.32 23.55
C SER A 105 -2.41 -5.15 23.24
N TYR A 106 -2.79 -5.26 21.97
CA TYR A 106 -3.99 -5.98 21.52
C TYR A 106 -3.72 -6.98 20.38
N GLN A 107 -2.46 -7.19 19.99
CA GLN A 107 -2.13 -8.17 18.94
C GLN A 107 -2.47 -9.59 19.37
N ARG A 108 -2.80 -10.43 18.37
CA ARG A 108 -2.82 -11.88 18.61
C ARG A 108 -1.39 -12.37 18.91
N PRO A 109 -1.25 -13.34 19.83
CA PRO A 109 0.02 -14.04 20.03
C PRO A 109 0.46 -14.73 18.73
N PRO A 110 1.73 -15.11 18.59
CA PRO A 110 2.16 -15.82 17.40
C PRO A 110 1.47 -17.20 17.39
N VAL A 111 1.13 -17.69 16.20
CA VAL A 111 0.55 -19.03 16.09
C VAL A 111 1.63 -20.05 16.42
N HIS A 112 1.41 -20.89 17.43
CA HIS A 112 2.16 -22.13 17.57
C HIS A 112 1.49 -23.16 16.66
N LEU A 113 2.24 -23.80 15.74
CA LEU A 113 1.69 -24.77 14.77
C LEU A 113 0.68 -25.69 15.47
N PRO A 114 -0.64 -25.55 15.21
CA PRO A 114 -1.58 -26.50 15.74
C PRO A 114 -1.27 -27.87 15.13
N PRO A 115 -1.48 -29.00 15.84
CA PRO A 115 -1.21 -30.33 15.30
C PRO A 115 -1.85 -30.62 13.94
N ALA A 116 -2.91 -29.89 13.58
CA ALA A 116 -3.62 -29.98 12.30
C ALA A 116 -2.92 -29.25 11.12
N ALA A 117 -2.00 -28.31 11.36
CA ALA A 117 -1.32 -27.51 10.34
C ALA A 117 0.02 -28.14 9.88
N SER A 118 0.18 -29.46 9.98
CA SER A 118 1.42 -30.19 9.61
C SER A 118 1.60 -30.39 8.10
N ALA A 119 0.81 -29.71 7.27
CA ALA A 119 0.86 -29.86 5.82
C ALA A 119 2.17 -29.28 5.26
N ASP A 120 2.85 -30.05 4.41
CA ASP A 120 4.05 -29.59 3.71
C ASP A 120 3.65 -28.77 2.48
N MET A 121 3.82 -27.45 2.55
CA MET A 121 3.51 -26.53 1.46
C MET A 121 4.40 -26.71 0.22
N ARG A 122 5.45 -27.55 0.29
CA ARG A 122 6.19 -28.00 -0.91
C ARG A 122 5.37 -28.92 -1.80
N ASP A 123 4.39 -29.63 -1.24
CA ASP A 123 3.44 -30.41 -2.01
C ASP A 123 2.41 -29.46 -2.64
N ALA A 124 2.34 -29.45 -3.98
CA ALA A 124 1.48 -28.53 -4.71
C ALA A 124 -0.03 -28.74 -4.43
N ALA A 125 -0.45 -29.98 -4.14
CA ALA A 125 -1.84 -30.28 -3.81
C ALA A 125 -2.19 -29.80 -2.40
N GLN A 126 -1.29 -29.99 -1.42
CA GLN A 126 -1.45 -29.43 -0.08
C GLN A 126 -1.45 -27.90 -0.10
N PHE A 127 -0.52 -27.29 -0.84
CA PHE A 127 -0.47 -25.84 -1.02
C PHE A 127 -1.79 -25.29 -1.56
N ALA A 128 -2.37 -25.94 -2.57
CA ALA A 128 -3.61 -25.50 -3.18
C ALA A 128 -4.84 -25.75 -2.29
N ALA A 129 -4.87 -26.86 -1.56
CA ALA A 129 -6.01 -27.28 -0.74
C ALA A 129 -6.26 -26.40 0.48
N HIS A 130 -5.20 -25.78 1.02
CA HIS A 130 -5.28 -24.94 2.23
C HIS A 130 -5.23 -23.44 1.93
N MET A 131 -5.24 -23.05 0.66
CA MET A 131 -5.21 -21.64 0.26
C MET A 131 -6.52 -20.98 0.66
N GLY A 132 -6.44 -19.83 1.32
CA GLY A 132 -7.60 -19.13 1.89
C GLY A 132 -7.94 -19.52 3.33
N ASP A 133 -7.14 -20.38 3.97
CA ASP A 133 -7.34 -20.78 5.36
C ASP A 133 -6.26 -20.18 6.28
N GLU A 134 -6.67 -19.27 7.17
CA GLU A 134 -5.76 -18.61 8.13
C GLU A 134 -5.03 -19.58 9.06
N ASN A 135 -5.58 -20.77 9.30
CA ASN A 135 -4.94 -21.79 10.15
C ASN A 135 -3.59 -22.27 9.60
N TYR A 136 -3.34 -22.06 8.30
CA TYR A 136 -2.11 -22.46 7.62
C TYR A 136 -1.11 -21.30 7.42
N TYR A 137 -1.37 -20.11 7.99
CA TYR A 137 -0.48 -18.95 7.88
C TYR A 137 0.98 -19.29 8.19
N LEU A 138 1.24 -19.93 9.33
CA LEU A 138 2.60 -20.27 9.73
C LEU A 138 3.25 -21.30 8.78
N SER A 139 2.47 -22.26 8.26
CA SER A 139 2.97 -23.24 7.29
C SER A 139 3.39 -22.58 5.98
N TYR A 140 2.60 -21.62 5.48
CA TYR A 140 2.98 -20.80 4.32
C TYR A 140 4.19 -19.89 4.63
N LEU A 141 4.23 -19.26 5.80
CA LEU A 141 5.35 -18.39 6.20
C LEU A 141 6.67 -19.16 6.24
N LEU A 142 6.70 -20.33 6.89
CA LEU A 142 7.91 -21.17 6.95
C LEU A 142 8.35 -21.65 5.57
N PHE A 143 7.38 -21.97 4.71
CA PHE A 143 7.63 -22.33 3.32
C PHE A 143 8.26 -21.19 2.53
N PHE A 144 7.66 -20.00 2.53
CA PHE A 144 8.21 -18.86 1.81
C PHE A 144 9.56 -18.41 2.37
N LYS A 145 9.79 -18.51 3.69
CA LYS A 145 11.12 -18.30 4.28
C LYS A 145 12.14 -19.29 3.70
N ALA A 146 11.81 -20.57 3.64
CA ALA A 146 12.71 -21.58 3.06
C ALA A 146 13.01 -21.33 1.57
N GLU A 147 11.98 -20.98 0.78
CA GLU A 147 12.13 -20.61 -0.63
C GLU A 147 13.02 -19.37 -0.81
N ILE A 148 12.77 -18.32 -0.03
CA ILE A 148 13.53 -17.07 -0.09
C ILE A 148 14.99 -17.29 0.30
N ARG A 149 15.26 -18.12 1.32
CA ARG A 149 16.63 -18.50 1.69
C ARG A 149 17.36 -19.20 0.55
N ALA A 150 16.67 -20.05 -0.21
CA ALA A 150 17.29 -20.87 -1.24
C ALA A 150 17.67 -20.08 -2.51
N ARG A 151 16.86 -19.09 -2.90
CA ARG A 151 16.99 -18.42 -4.21
C ARG A 151 16.77 -16.91 -4.21
N GLY A 152 16.51 -16.31 -3.05
CA GLY A 152 16.28 -14.88 -2.90
C GLY A 152 14.83 -14.48 -3.19
N TRP A 153 14.41 -13.38 -2.55
CA TRP A 153 13.00 -12.98 -2.55
C TRP A 153 12.45 -12.59 -3.92
N ARG A 154 13.28 -12.01 -4.80
CA ARG A 154 12.86 -11.60 -6.15
C ARG A 154 12.45 -12.78 -7.02
N ASP A 155 13.17 -13.89 -6.94
CA ASP A 155 12.87 -15.11 -7.70
C ASP A 155 11.61 -15.80 -7.18
N VAL A 156 11.43 -15.83 -5.87
CA VAL A 156 10.21 -16.35 -5.23
C VAL A 156 8.99 -15.52 -5.64
N VAL A 157 9.07 -14.19 -5.53
CA VAL A 157 7.96 -13.31 -5.93
C VAL A 157 7.63 -13.48 -7.41
N ARG A 158 8.64 -13.55 -8.28
CA ARG A 158 8.43 -13.77 -9.72
C ARG A 158 7.70 -15.08 -10.01
N GLU A 159 8.08 -16.17 -9.34
CA GLU A 159 7.40 -17.46 -9.52
C GLU A 159 5.99 -17.44 -8.94
N TYR A 160 5.84 -17.11 -7.66
CA TYR A 160 4.57 -17.30 -6.97
C TYR A 160 3.52 -16.24 -7.28
N LEU A 161 3.88 -15.06 -7.79
CA LEU A 161 2.91 -14.03 -8.16
C LEU A 161 2.83 -13.79 -9.67
N PHE A 162 3.88 -14.09 -10.43
CA PHE A 162 3.97 -13.61 -11.82
C PHE A 162 4.25 -14.70 -12.87
N GLN A 163 4.32 -15.97 -12.49
CA GLN A 163 4.51 -17.09 -13.43
C GLN A 163 3.36 -17.23 -14.44
N GLY A 164 2.15 -16.76 -14.07
CA GLY A 164 0.97 -16.77 -14.92
C GLY A 164 0.20 -18.10 -14.94
N ASP A 165 0.66 -19.10 -14.17
CA ASP A 165 -0.11 -20.32 -13.90
C ASP A 165 -1.27 -20.07 -12.92
N GLU A 166 -2.10 -21.09 -12.70
CA GLU A 166 -3.27 -21.00 -11.82
C GLU A 166 -2.90 -20.53 -10.40
N ARG A 167 -1.83 -21.09 -9.82
CA ARG A 167 -1.34 -20.74 -8.48
C ARG A 167 -0.90 -19.28 -8.43
N ALA A 168 -0.11 -18.84 -9.41
CA ALA A 168 0.38 -17.48 -9.47
C ALA A 168 -0.74 -16.45 -9.65
N ASN A 169 -1.72 -16.76 -10.50
CA ASN A 169 -2.89 -15.89 -10.68
C ASN A 169 -3.72 -15.78 -9.39
N ARG A 170 -3.95 -16.90 -8.70
CA ARG A 170 -4.65 -16.94 -7.40
C ARG A 170 -3.94 -16.10 -6.33
N LEU A 171 -2.62 -16.22 -6.21
CA LEU A 171 -1.85 -15.44 -5.24
C LEU A 171 -1.72 -13.96 -5.63
N LEU A 172 -1.61 -13.65 -6.93
CA LEU A 172 -1.56 -12.26 -7.40
C LEU A 172 -2.88 -11.53 -7.16
N ALA A 173 -4.03 -12.19 -7.32
CA ALA A 173 -5.32 -11.59 -7.00
C ALA A 173 -5.42 -11.32 -5.49
N ARG A 174 -4.99 -12.28 -4.68
CA ARG A 174 -4.92 -12.17 -3.21
C ARG A 174 -3.87 -11.18 -2.70
N LEU A 175 -2.96 -10.70 -3.56
CA LEU A 175 -2.10 -9.56 -3.22
C LEU A 175 -2.93 -8.28 -3.00
N MET A 176 -4.09 -8.18 -3.66
CA MET A 176 -4.92 -6.97 -3.71
C MET A 176 -6.13 -7.01 -2.75
N VAL A 177 -6.37 -8.11 -2.06
CA VAL A 177 -7.49 -8.27 -1.10
C VAL A 177 -7.07 -7.92 0.32
N GLY A 178 -7.97 -8.08 1.30
CA GLY A 178 -7.67 -7.75 2.69
C GLY A 178 -7.33 -6.27 2.86
N VAL A 179 -8.02 -5.39 2.12
CA VAL A 179 -7.78 -3.94 2.08
C VAL A 179 -6.33 -3.60 1.68
N LEU A 180 -5.76 -4.33 0.72
CA LEU A 180 -4.40 -4.16 0.18
C LEU A 180 -3.26 -4.48 1.16
N HIS A 181 -3.51 -5.11 2.31
CA HIS A 181 -2.43 -5.41 3.27
C HIS A 181 -1.31 -6.27 2.70
N PRO A 182 -1.56 -7.37 1.96
CA PRO A 182 -0.47 -8.14 1.36
C PRO A 182 0.37 -7.31 0.38
N TRP A 183 -0.27 -6.44 -0.42
CA TRP A 183 0.40 -5.47 -1.29
C TRP A 183 1.25 -4.46 -0.50
N ILE A 184 0.72 -3.91 0.60
CA ILE A 184 1.43 -2.97 1.48
C ILE A 184 2.63 -3.67 2.10
N TYR A 185 2.47 -4.91 2.57
CA TYR A 185 3.57 -5.69 3.15
C TYR A 185 4.67 -5.97 2.13
N LEU A 186 4.30 -6.42 0.92
CA LEU A 186 5.25 -6.64 -0.17
C LEU A 186 5.96 -5.33 -0.56
N GLY A 187 5.22 -4.22 -0.60
CA GLY A 187 5.74 -2.90 -0.90
C GLY A 187 6.82 -2.45 0.09
N PHE A 188 6.56 -2.54 1.40
CA PHE A 188 7.56 -2.26 2.43
C PHE A 188 8.74 -3.23 2.38
N GLY A 189 8.48 -4.53 2.17
CA GLY A 189 9.54 -5.54 2.02
C GLY A 189 10.46 -5.25 0.84
N ALA A 190 9.92 -4.80 -0.29
CA ALA A 190 10.70 -4.41 -1.46
C ALA A 190 11.42 -3.06 -1.26
N GLU A 191 10.75 -2.08 -0.66
CA GLU A 191 11.31 -0.73 -0.42
C GLU A 191 12.53 -0.78 0.51
N PHE A 192 12.44 -1.55 1.60
CA PHE A 192 13.49 -1.68 2.60
C PHE A 192 14.41 -2.89 2.38
N ASP A 193 14.23 -3.63 1.28
CA ASP A 193 14.92 -4.89 0.97
C ASP A 193 14.92 -5.89 2.15
N GLN A 194 13.74 -6.14 2.75
CA GLN A 194 13.54 -6.99 3.92
C GLN A 194 12.90 -8.33 3.52
N PRO A 195 13.68 -9.43 3.39
CA PRO A 195 13.14 -10.70 2.92
C PRO A 195 12.13 -11.34 3.89
N ALA A 196 12.28 -11.10 5.20
CA ALA A 196 11.30 -11.53 6.20
C ALA A 196 9.91 -10.93 5.95
N MET A 197 9.85 -9.62 5.64
CA MET A 197 8.62 -8.91 5.30
C MET A 197 7.99 -9.43 4.01
N VAL A 198 8.81 -9.77 3.00
CA VAL A 198 8.33 -10.38 1.75
C VAL A 198 7.73 -11.76 2.01
N ALA A 199 8.32 -12.56 2.91
CA ALA A 199 7.77 -13.84 3.31
C ALA A 199 6.40 -13.71 3.98
N GLU A 200 6.24 -12.73 4.88
CA GLU A 200 4.95 -12.40 5.51
C GLU A 200 3.91 -11.98 4.47
N ALA A 201 4.29 -11.14 3.50
CA ALA A 201 3.40 -10.71 2.43
C ALA A 201 2.85 -11.90 1.62
N LEU A 202 3.73 -12.83 1.22
CA LEU A 202 3.36 -14.01 0.45
C LEU A 202 2.52 -15.00 1.27
N ALA A 203 2.84 -15.17 2.56
CA ALA A 203 2.03 -15.98 3.46
C ALA A 203 0.63 -15.38 3.66
N GLN A 204 0.53 -14.06 3.79
CA GLN A 204 -0.75 -13.37 3.79
C GLN A 204 -1.50 -13.60 2.48
N CYS A 205 -0.86 -13.46 1.31
CA CYS A 205 -1.50 -13.80 0.03
C CYS A 205 -2.05 -15.23 0.02
N ALA A 206 -1.42 -16.20 0.69
CA ALA A 206 -1.85 -17.59 0.67
C ALA A 206 -3.08 -17.86 1.57
N ILE A 207 -3.31 -17.06 2.61
CA ILE A 207 -4.41 -17.28 3.57
C ILE A 207 -5.66 -16.42 3.32
N HIS A 208 -5.57 -15.38 2.50
CA HIS A 208 -6.75 -14.59 2.18
C HIS A 208 -7.68 -15.34 1.22
N ASP A 209 -8.98 -15.15 1.39
CA ASP A 209 -9.94 -15.43 0.33
C ASP A 209 -9.82 -14.37 -0.78
N GLY A 210 -10.02 -14.77 -2.03
CA GLY A 210 -9.86 -13.88 -3.18
C GLY A 210 -10.16 -14.52 -4.53
N ASP A 211 -10.86 -15.66 -4.56
CA ASP A 211 -11.19 -16.32 -5.84
C ASP A 211 -12.25 -15.51 -6.62
N ASP A 212 -13.21 -14.87 -5.95
CA ASP A 212 -14.17 -13.94 -6.58
C ASP A 212 -13.45 -12.73 -7.22
N VAL A 213 -12.41 -12.24 -6.55
CA VAL A 213 -11.58 -11.11 -7.02
C VAL A 213 -10.74 -11.54 -8.22
N LEU A 214 -10.20 -12.76 -8.23
CA LEU A 214 -9.51 -13.31 -9.39
C LEU A 214 -10.45 -13.43 -10.59
N GLU A 215 -11.65 -13.99 -10.41
CA GLU A 215 -12.63 -14.11 -11.48
C GLU A 215 -12.94 -12.73 -12.09
N TRP A 216 -13.15 -11.74 -11.23
CA TRP A 216 -13.39 -10.37 -11.66
C TRP A 216 -12.19 -9.76 -12.41
N PHE A 217 -10.96 -9.95 -11.93
CA PHE A 217 -9.77 -9.49 -12.66
C PHE A 217 -9.66 -10.13 -14.04
N LEU A 218 -9.87 -11.44 -14.17
CA LEU A 218 -9.83 -12.11 -15.47
C LEU A 218 -10.92 -11.60 -16.42
N LYS A 219 -12.11 -11.27 -15.91
CA LYS A 219 -13.15 -10.57 -16.69
C LYS A 219 -12.67 -9.20 -17.18
N THR A 220 -12.01 -8.41 -16.32
CA THR A 220 -11.47 -7.10 -16.71
C THR A 220 -10.38 -7.20 -17.79
N GLU A 221 -9.56 -8.26 -17.77
CA GLU A 221 -8.58 -8.55 -18.81
C GLU A 221 -9.25 -8.90 -20.14
N ALA A 222 -10.30 -9.73 -20.11
CA ALA A 222 -11.08 -10.04 -21.31
C ALA A 222 -11.73 -8.79 -21.93
N VAL A 223 -12.22 -7.86 -21.09
CA VAL A 223 -12.73 -6.55 -21.53
C VAL A 223 -11.63 -5.72 -22.19
N ALA A 224 -10.43 -5.67 -21.61
CA ALA A 224 -9.28 -4.95 -22.17
C ALA A 224 -8.91 -5.50 -23.55
N GLU A 225 -8.79 -6.83 -23.69
CA GLU A 225 -8.48 -7.48 -24.97
C GLU A 225 -9.55 -7.19 -26.04
N ARG A 226 -10.83 -7.31 -25.66
CA ARG A 226 -11.94 -6.98 -26.57
C ARG A 226 -11.93 -5.51 -26.97
N ALA A 227 -11.61 -4.60 -26.06
CA ALA A 227 -11.49 -3.17 -26.37
C ALA A 227 -10.36 -2.90 -27.36
N ARG A 228 -9.18 -3.53 -27.16
CA ARG A 228 -8.04 -3.43 -28.10
C ARG A 228 -8.45 -3.90 -29.49
N ALA A 229 -9.17 -5.01 -29.60
CA ALA A 229 -9.63 -5.56 -30.87
C ALA A 229 -10.71 -4.73 -31.58
N THR A 230 -11.60 -4.05 -30.83
CA THR A 230 -12.78 -3.39 -31.39
C THR A 230 -12.61 -1.90 -31.65
N VAL A 231 -11.99 -1.16 -30.73
CA VAL A 231 -11.82 0.30 -30.83
C VAL A 231 -10.39 0.74 -31.14
N GLY A 232 -9.43 -0.20 -31.09
CA GLY A 232 -8.02 0.00 -31.42
C GLY A 232 -7.19 0.57 -30.27
N GLU A 233 -5.95 0.08 -30.16
CA GLU A 233 -4.98 0.40 -29.11
C GLU A 233 -4.86 1.91 -28.80
N ALA A 234 -4.74 2.74 -29.84
CA ALA A 234 -4.56 4.19 -29.67
C ALA A 234 -5.74 4.88 -28.97
N LYS A 235 -6.97 4.36 -29.12
CA LYS A 235 -8.15 4.90 -28.47
C LYS A 235 -8.31 4.38 -27.04
N VAL A 236 -8.06 3.08 -26.81
CA VAL A 236 -8.12 2.49 -25.46
C VAL A 236 -7.16 3.20 -24.51
N ARG A 237 -5.92 3.48 -24.97
CA ARG A 237 -4.88 4.16 -24.16
C ARG A 237 -5.24 5.57 -23.72
N LYS A 238 -6.13 6.23 -24.45
CA LYS A 238 -6.64 7.56 -24.07
C LYS A 238 -7.61 7.49 -22.91
N THR A 239 -8.17 6.35 -22.52
CA THR A 239 -9.03 6.28 -21.34
C THR A 239 -8.25 6.71 -20.10
N THR A 240 -8.77 7.70 -19.35
CA THR A 240 -8.20 8.07 -18.05
C THR A 240 -8.84 7.28 -16.93
N LEU A 241 -8.13 7.14 -15.83
CA LEU A 241 -8.68 6.56 -14.61
C LEU A 241 -9.78 7.46 -14.05
N TRP A 242 -9.66 8.78 -14.22
CA TRP A 242 -10.71 9.73 -13.87
C TRP A 242 -12.03 9.45 -14.61
N GLU A 243 -11.98 9.24 -15.93
CA GLU A 243 -13.16 8.88 -16.74
C GLU A 243 -13.80 7.54 -16.31
N VAL A 244 -12.98 6.61 -15.82
CA VAL A 244 -13.43 5.32 -15.29
C VAL A 244 -14.15 5.51 -13.94
N VAL A 245 -13.58 6.30 -13.03
CA VAL A 245 -14.21 6.64 -11.74
C VAL A 245 -15.54 7.39 -11.96
N GLU A 246 -15.59 8.34 -12.90
CA GLU A 246 -16.82 9.07 -13.23
C GLU A 246 -17.92 8.15 -13.80
N GLN A 247 -17.55 7.13 -14.58
CA GLN A 247 -18.50 6.12 -15.07
C GLN A 247 -19.03 5.27 -13.92
N VAL A 248 -18.16 4.81 -13.01
CA VAL A 248 -18.56 4.03 -11.83
C VAL A 248 -19.47 4.83 -10.90
N HIS A 249 -19.20 6.13 -10.70
CA HIS A 249 -20.08 7.03 -9.94
C HIS A 249 -21.53 7.07 -10.44
N ARG A 250 -21.73 6.86 -11.76
CA ARG A 250 -23.06 6.93 -12.40
C ARG A 250 -23.79 5.59 -12.43
N MET A 251 -23.20 4.51 -11.90
CA MET A 251 -23.82 3.18 -11.89
C MET A 251 -25.10 3.19 -11.06
N ASP A 252 -26.23 2.85 -11.69
CA ASP A 252 -27.52 2.76 -11.01
C ASP A 252 -27.50 1.75 -9.85
N LYS A 253 -26.74 0.66 -9.99
CA LYS A 253 -26.55 -0.37 -8.97
C LYS A 253 -25.95 0.15 -7.66
N LEU A 254 -25.23 1.27 -7.67
CA LEU A 254 -24.57 1.84 -6.48
C LEU A 254 -25.42 2.89 -5.76
N LYS A 255 -26.54 3.32 -6.36
CA LYS A 255 -27.40 4.39 -5.81
C LYS A 255 -27.96 4.05 -4.42
N PRO A 256 -28.23 5.07 -3.59
CA PRO A 256 -28.93 4.89 -2.32
C PRO A 256 -30.28 4.18 -2.52
N GLY A 257 -30.47 3.03 -1.86
CA GLY A 257 -31.69 2.20 -1.95
C GLY A 257 -31.42 0.77 -2.40
N ASN A 258 -30.31 0.50 -3.09
CA ASN A 258 -29.87 -0.86 -3.38
C ASN A 258 -29.08 -1.44 -2.19
N GLU A 259 -29.30 -2.70 -1.84
CA GLU A 259 -28.65 -3.38 -0.71
C GLU A 259 -27.79 -4.56 -1.20
N TRP A 260 -26.57 -4.65 -0.68
CA TRP A 260 -25.63 -5.77 -0.90
C TRP A 260 -24.81 -6.01 0.37
N ALA A 261 -23.95 -7.03 0.38
CA ALA A 261 -23.07 -7.36 1.50
C ALA A 261 -21.92 -6.35 1.66
N GLU A 262 -22.22 -5.13 2.12
CA GLU A 262 -21.27 -4.00 2.26
C GLU A 262 -20.11 -4.24 3.23
N GLY A 263 -20.18 -5.29 4.05
CA GLY A 263 -19.13 -5.66 5.02
C GLY A 263 -17.91 -6.34 4.39
N ARG A 264 -17.99 -6.81 3.14
CA ARG A 264 -16.86 -7.39 2.38
C ARG A 264 -16.39 -6.38 1.34
N ILE A 265 -15.21 -5.79 1.50
CA ILE A 265 -14.77 -4.66 0.69
C ILE A 265 -13.46 -4.99 -0.04
N PRO A 266 -13.44 -4.98 -1.38
CA PRO A 266 -14.56 -4.71 -2.30
C PRO A 266 -15.37 -5.95 -2.72
N GLU A 267 -15.13 -7.13 -2.15
CA GLU A 267 -15.71 -8.41 -2.62
C GLU A 267 -17.25 -8.35 -2.73
N GLY A 268 -17.93 -7.70 -1.79
CA GLY A 268 -19.38 -7.56 -1.79
C GLY A 268 -19.92 -6.73 -2.96
N VAL A 269 -19.19 -5.72 -3.44
CA VAL A 269 -19.61 -4.97 -4.65
C VAL A 269 -19.25 -5.72 -5.92
N ILE A 270 -18.18 -6.53 -5.90
CA ILE A 270 -17.81 -7.40 -7.01
C ILE A 270 -18.88 -8.48 -7.21
N GLU A 271 -19.37 -9.10 -6.14
CA GLU A 271 -20.47 -10.06 -6.22
C GLU A 271 -21.76 -9.41 -6.77
N TRP A 272 -22.07 -8.19 -6.33
CA TRP A 272 -23.31 -7.48 -6.69
C TRP A 272 -23.31 -6.87 -8.11
N ALA A 273 -22.21 -6.24 -8.49
CA ALA A 273 -22.10 -5.40 -9.68
C ALA A 273 -20.86 -5.74 -10.53
N GLY A 274 -20.21 -6.87 -10.29
CA GLY A 274 -18.91 -7.23 -10.87
C GLY A 274 -18.85 -7.20 -12.38
N ASP A 275 -19.89 -7.67 -13.08
CA ASP A 275 -19.89 -7.68 -14.55
C ASP A 275 -19.89 -6.25 -15.12
N GLU A 276 -20.76 -5.36 -14.61
CA GLU A 276 -20.82 -3.96 -15.03
C GLU A 276 -19.55 -3.21 -14.61
N LEU A 277 -19.06 -3.47 -13.40
CA LEU A 277 -17.82 -2.91 -12.88
C LEU A 277 -16.62 -3.36 -13.73
N ALA A 278 -16.56 -4.62 -14.17
CA ALA A 278 -15.51 -5.14 -15.04
C ALA A 278 -15.56 -4.50 -16.43
N GLU A 279 -16.75 -4.30 -16.99
CA GLU A 279 -16.97 -3.63 -18.27
C GLU A 279 -16.48 -2.17 -18.29
N ILE A 280 -16.54 -1.48 -17.15
CA ILE A 280 -16.06 -0.10 -16.99
C ILE A 280 -14.55 -0.10 -16.70
N THR A 281 -14.11 -0.83 -15.67
CA THR A 281 -12.73 -0.79 -15.17
C THR A 281 -11.73 -1.49 -16.10
N GLY A 282 -12.15 -2.52 -16.85
CA GLY A 282 -11.33 -3.20 -17.85
C GLY A 282 -10.93 -2.32 -19.05
N ARG A 283 -11.53 -1.14 -19.20
CA ARG A 283 -11.14 -0.16 -20.24
C ARG A 283 -9.87 0.61 -19.88
N TYR A 284 -9.49 0.63 -18.60
CA TYR A 284 -8.21 1.20 -18.19
C TYR A 284 -7.10 0.19 -18.48
N VAL A 285 -6.22 0.58 -19.40
CA VAL A 285 -5.05 -0.19 -19.82
C VAL A 285 -3.78 0.62 -19.64
N VAL A 286 -2.68 -0.09 -19.48
CA VAL A 286 -1.34 0.46 -19.32
C VAL A 286 -0.37 -0.24 -20.28
N ARG A 287 0.49 0.54 -20.94
CA ARG A 287 1.72 -0.01 -21.52
C ARG A 287 2.93 0.38 -20.69
N ASP A 288 3.99 -0.38 -20.91
CA ASP A 288 5.22 -0.24 -20.16
C ASP A 288 5.91 1.13 -20.39
N ASP A 289 5.79 1.69 -21.60
CA ASP A 289 6.34 3.00 -21.97
C ASP A 289 5.58 4.20 -21.35
N GLU A 290 4.43 3.96 -20.74
CA GLU A 290 3.63 4.96 -20.02
C GLU A 290 3.48 4.64 -18.53
N TYR A 291 4.24 3.67 -18.01
CA TYR A 291 4.10 3.16 -16.65
C TYR A 291 4.14 4.29 -15.60
N ASP A 292 5.13 5.18 -15.69
CA ASP A 292 5.31 6.24 -14.69
C ASP A 292 4.16 7.25 -14.71
N LEU A 293 3.66 7.61 -15.89
CA LEU A 293 2.50 8.49 -16.04
C LEU A 293 1.23 7.86 -15.47
N LYS A 294 1.01 6.57 -15.76
CA LYS A 294 -0.14 5.80 -15.26
C LYS A 294 -0.07 5.57 -13.76
N SER A 295 1.13 5.35 -13.22
CA SER A 295 1.37 5.27 -11.78
C SER A 295 1.05 6.60 -11.09
N ALA A 296 1.53 7.73 -11.64
CA ALA A 296 1.18 9.06 -11.15
C ALA A 296 -0.33 9.35 -11.26
N GLU A 297 -1.00 8.89 -12.33
CA GLU A 297 -2.45 9.00 -12.47
C GLU A 297 -3.21 8.25 -11.36
N ILE A 298 -2.80 7.01 -11.04
CA ILE A 298 -3.41 6.22 -9.97
C ILE A 298 -3.23 6.90 -8.61
N MET A 299 -2.01 7.38 -8.31
CA MET A 299 -1.72 8.14 -7.09
C MET A 299 -2.61 9.39 -6.97
N ASN A 300 -2.74 10.15 -8.06
CA ASN A 300 -3.53 11.37 -8.10
C ASN A 300 -5.01 11.11 -7.86
N VAL A 301 -5.58 10.15 -8.59
CA VAL A 301 -7.01 9.82 -8.50
C VAL A 301 -7.35 9.19 -7.14
N ALA A 302 -6.48 8.33 -6.59
CA ALA A 302 -6.64 7.78 -5.25
C ALA A 302 -6.65 8.87 -4.17
N ALA A 303 -5.68 9.79 -4.21
CA ALA A 303 -5.65 10.94 -3.32
C ALA A 303 -6.90 11.82 -3.47
N TYR A 304 -7.37 12.00 -4.70
CA TYR A 304 -8.54 12.83 -4.98
C TYR A 304 -9.83 12.26 -4.43
N PHE A 305 -10.20 11.01 -4.73
CA PHE A 305 -11.43 10.46 -4.15
C PHE A 305 -11.32 10.31 -2.64
N CYS A 306 -10.13 10.06 -2.09
CA CYS A 306 -9.94 9.99 -0.65
C CYS A 306 -10.25 11.34 0.02
N ALA A 307 -9.78 12.45 -0.55
CA ALA A 307 -9.96 13.79 0.02
C ALA A 307 -11.30 14.45 -0.37
N ALA A 308 -11.77 14.28 -1.61
CA ALA A 308 -12.92 15.01 -2.16
C ALA A 308 -14.28 14.39 -1.83
N CYS A 309 -14.33 13.13 -1.38
CA CYS A 309 -15.58 12.43 -1.01
C CYS A 309 -16.07 12.80 0.39
N GLN A 310 -16.26 14.09 0.64
CA GLN A 310 -16.81 14.61 1.90
C GLN A 310 -18.33 14.67 1.87
N ASN A 311 -18.97 14.74 3.05
CA ASN A 311 -20.44 14.83 3.16
C ASN A 311 -20.89 16.07 3.97
N PRO A 312 -20.86 17.27 3.38
CA PRO A 312 -21.41 18.47 4.01
C PRO A 312 -22.86 18.24 4.50
N PRO A 313 -23.26 18.80 5.66
CA PRO A 313 -22.56 19.80 6.46
C PRO A 313 -21.58 19.24 7.50
N HIS A 314 -21.22 17.96 7.47
CA HIS A 314 -20.33 17.35 8.46
C HIS A 314 -18.88 17.83 8.33
N ILE A 315 -18.14 17.88 9.44
CA ILE A 315 -16.70 18.13 9.41
C ILE A 315 -16.00 17.12 8.49
N PRO A 316 -14.89 17.49 7.82
CA PRO A 316 -14.18 16.56 6.97
C PRO A 316 -13.74 15.29 7.71
N LYS A 317 -13.90 14.14 7.05
CA LYS A 317 -13.41 12.83 7.51
C LYS A 317 -12.93 12.01 6.33
N LEU A 318 -11.94 11.16 6.56
CA LEU A 318 -11.44 10.21 5.58
C LEU A 318 -12.05 8.82 5.81
N ASP A 319 -12.23 8.08 4.71
CA ASP A 319 -12.73 6.71 4.76
C ASP A 319 -11.57 5.71 4.90
N ILE A 320 -11.71 4.80 5.87
CA ILE A 320 -10.63 3.86 6.19
C ILE A 320 -10.26 2.98 5.01
N PHE A 321 -11.17 2.68 4.08
CA PHE A 321 -10.86 1.82 2.93
C PHE A 321 -10.17 2.61 1.82
N THR A 322 -10.62 3.84 1.54
CA THR A 322 -10.02 4.67 0.47
C THR A 322 -8.62 5.16 0.81
N ILE A 323 -8.28 5.33 2.10
CA ILE A 323 -6.89 5.63 2.46
C ILE A 323 -5.94 4.49 2.10
N HIS A 324 -6.38 3.23 2.07
CA HIS A 324 -5.51 2.12 1.68
C HIS A 324 -5.14 2.19 0.19
N SER A 325 -6.03 2.71 -0.66
CA SER A 325 -5.69 3.03 -2.05
C SER A 325 -4.55 4.05 -2.14
N VAL A 326 -4.56 5.07 -1.27
CA VAL A 326 -3.50 6.09 -1.16
C VAL A 326 -2.23 5.48 -0.59
N THR A 327 -2.27 4.85 0.59
CA THR A 327 -1.08 4.30 1.25
C THR A 327 -0.42 3.19 0.45
N GLY A 328 -1.21 2.39 -0.29
CA GLY A 328 -0.68 1.37 -1.19
C GLY A 328 -0.11 1.94 -2.49
N SER A 329 -0.52 3.14 -2.93
CA SER A 329 -0.07 3.68 -4.22
C SER A 329 1.43 4.01 -4.27
N ILE A 330 2.04 4.35 -3.13
CA ILE A 330 3.45 4.74 -3.02
C ILE A 330 4.42 3.66 -3.52
N PHE A 331 4.04 2.37 -3.50
CA PHE A 331 4.92 1.25 -3.85
C PHE A 331 4.98 0.94 -5.34
N GLN A 332 4.07 1.48 -6.15
CA GLN A 332 4.02 1.22 -7.60
C GLN A 332 5.36 1.45 -8.31
N PRO A 333 6.12 2.54 -8.06
CA PRO A 333 7.40 2.80 -8.73
C PRO A 333 8.46 1.70 -8.51
N LEU A 334 8.38 0.95 -7.40
CA LEU A 334 9.29 -0.17 -7.10
C LEU A 334 9.16 -1.33 -8.09
N PHE A 335 8.00 -1.44 -8.74
CA PHE A 335 7.68 -2.47 -9.73
C PHE A 335 7.55 -1.89 -11.15
N GLY A 336 8.04 -0.66 -11.37
CA GLY A 336 8.04 0.03 -12.65
C GLY A 336 9.24 -0.32 -13.56
N PRO A 337 9.54 0.52 -14.58
CA PRO A 337 10.58 0.21 -15.58
C PRO A 337 11.98 -0.05 -15.01
N ASN A 338 12.30 0.51 -13.84
CA ASN A 338 13.57 0.26 -13.14
C ASN A 338 13.64 -1.12 -12.45
N CYS A 339 12.51 -1.83 -12.36
CA CYS A 339 12.45 -3.20 -11.87
C CYS A 339 12.89 -4.18 -12.97
N SER A 340 14.16 -4.56 -12.95
CA SER A 340 14.78 -5.40 -13.98
C SER A 340 14.38 -6.88 -13.95
N TRP A 341 13.75 -7.34 -12.87
CA TRP A 341 13.43 -8.75 -12.64
C TRP A 341 11.97 -9.12 -12.97
N LEU A 342 11.14 -8.14 -13.37
CA LEU A 342 9.81 -8.34 -13.96
C LEU A 342 9.84 -8.01 -15.45
N SER A 343 9.01 -8.71 -16.23
CA SER A 343 8.79 -8.38 -17.64
C SER A 343 7.83 -7.19 -17.78
N PRO A 344 7.86 -6.47 -18.92
CA PRO A 344 6.89 -5.41 -19.23
C PRO A 344 5.43 -5.83 -18.99
N ALA A 345 5.04 -7.02 -19.44
CA ALA A 345 3.67 -7.52 -19.27
C ALA A 345 3.29 -7.77 -17.80
N GLN A 346 4.23 -8.24 -16.98
CA GLN A 346 4.00 -8.44 -15.55
C GLN A 346 3.83 -7.10 -14.83
N ARG A 347 4.64 -6.10 -15.17
CA ARG A 347 4.55 -4.75 -14.59
C ARG A 347 3.22 -4.08 -14.94
N THR A 348 2.84 -4.08 -16.21
CA THR A 348 1.60 -3.42 -16.65
C THR A 348 0.37 -4.11 -16.07
N ARG A 349 0.35 -5.45 -16.01
CA ARG A 349 -0.75 -6.21 -15.39
C ARG A 349 -0.93 -5.86 -13.92
N LEU A 350 0.17 -5.81 -13.15
CA LEU A 350 0.14 -5.41 -11.74
C LEU A 350 -0.45 -4.01 -11.57
N LEU A 351 -0.01 -3.06 -12.39
CA LEU A 351 -0.46 -1.67 -12.31
C LEU A 351 -1.93 -1.51 -12.72
N GLU A 352 -2.37 -2.21 -13.77
CA GLU A 352 -3.78 -2.28 -14.17
C GLU A 352 -4.65 -2.86 -13.05
N TRP A 353 -4.25 -3.98 -12.44
CA TRP A 353 -5.00 -4.60 -11.35
C TRP A 353 -5.07 -3.69 -10.12
N LYS A 354 -3.99 -2.98 -9.78
CA LYS A 354 -4.01 -1.98 -8.71
C LYS A 354 -5.01 -0.85 -8.99
N ALA A 355 -5.01 -0.31 -10.21
CA ALA A 355 -5.96 0.74 -10.62
C ALA A 355 -7.41 0.26 -10.53
N ARG A 356 -7.68 -0.95 -11.04
CA ARG A 356 -9.02 -1.57 -11.01
C ARG A 356 -9.48 -1.80 -9.58
N MET A 357 -8.59 -2.31 -8.72
CA MET A 357 -8.87 -2.52 -7.30
C MET A 357 -9.24 -1.21 -6.58
N ASP A 358 -8.50 -0.12 -6.83
CA ASP A 358 -8.83 1.19 -6.24
C ASP A 358 -10.22 1.69 -6.64
N VAL A 359 -10.60 1.50 -7.90
CA VAL A 359 -11.95 1.83 -8.38
C VAL A 359 -13.01 0.90 -7.77
N ALA A 360 -12.71 -0.37 -7.56
CA ALA A 360 -13.61 -1.31 -6.90
C ALA A 360 -13.83 -0.94 -5.41
N VAL A 361 -12.77 -0.51 -4.71
CA VAL A 361 -12.89 0.03 -3.34
C VAL A 361 -13.79 1.28 -3.34
N TYR A 362 -13.56 2.23 -4.25
CA TYR A 362 -14.44 3.40 -4.41
C TYR A 362 -15.90 3.00 -4.69
N ALA A 363 -16.14 2.02 -5.57
CA ALA A 363 -17.47 1.49 -5.85
C ALA A 363 -18.12 0.87 -4.59
N ALA A 364 -17.35 0.12 -3.80
CA ALA A 364 -17.80 -0.49 -2.55
C ALA A 364 -18.17 0.56 -1.49
N ARG A 365 -17.68 1.80 -1.62
CA ARG A 365 -18.10 2.95 -0.79
C ARG A 365 -19.35 3.65 -1.32
N ARG A 366 -20.06 3.02 -2.27
CA ARG A 366 -21.20 3.57 -3.03
C ARG A 366 -20.84 4.69 -3.99
N ALA A 367 -19.57 4.74 -4.40
CA ALA A 367 -19.06 5.74 -5.33
C ALA A 367 -19.53 7.17 -4.98
N PRO A 368 -19.19 7.70 -3.79
CA PRO A 368 -19.71 8.97 -3.29
C PRO A 368 -19.33 10.14 -4.20
N ALA A 369 -20.11 11.22 -4.16
CA ALA A 369 -19.83 12.41 -4.94
C ALA A 369 -18.47 13.03 -4.55
N MET A 370 -17.67 13.39 -5.55
CA MET A 370 -16.37 14.02 -5.35
C MET A 370 -16.48 15.52 -5.58
N ASN A 371 -16.39 16.31 -4.51
CA ASN A 371 -16.46 17.77 -4.61
C ASN A 371 -15.06 18.39 -4.54
N LYS A 372 -14.58 18.93 -5.67
CA LYS A 372 -13.27 19.58 -5.76
C LYS A 372 -13.10 20.74 -4.77
N ALA A 373 -14.18 21.46 -4.47
CA ALA A 373 -14.17 22.60 -3.56
C ALA A 373 -13.78 22.20 -2.13
N GLU A 374 -14.04 20.95 -1.72
CA GLU A 374 -13.62 20.41 -0.42
C GLU A 374 -12.10 20.42 -0.25
N ILE A 375 -11.36 20.43 -1.36
CA ILE A 375 -9.90 20.53 -1.35
C ILE A 375 -9.46 21.96 -1.67
N THR A 376 -9.97 22.57 -2.75
CA THR A 376 -9.46 23.87 -3.20
C THR A 376 -9.77 24.99 -2.21
N ASP A 377 -10.89 24.92 -1.52
CA ASP A 377 -11.35 25.96 -0.61
C ASP A 377 -11.04 25.60 0.85
N TYR A 378 -10.39 24.46 1.07
CA TYR A 378 -10.00 23.99 2.39
C TYR A 378 -9.11 25.01 3.11
N LYS A 379 -9.40 25.22 4.39
CA LYS A 379 -8.64 26.09 5.29
C LYS A 379 -7.92 25.23 6.34
N PRO A 380 -6.62 24.99 6.18
CA PRO A 380 -5.84 24.23 7.16
C PRO A 380 -5.92 24.83 8.56
N LYS A 381 -5.96 23.98 9.60
CA LYS A 381 -5.80 24.39 11.01
C LYS A 381 -4.47 25.10 11.25
N ILE A 382 -3.40 24.62 10.59
CA ILE A 382 -2.04 25.17 10.67
C ILE A 382 -1.55 25.42 9.23
N PRO A 383 -1.82 26.60 8.64
CA PRO A 383 -1.42 26.88 7.27
C PRO A 383 0.10 27.10 7.15
N GLY A 384 0.65 26.92 5.93
CA GLY A 384 2.03 27.28 5.61
C GLY A 384 3.09 26.24 6.00
N GLN A 385 2.69 25.04 6.45
CA GLN A 385 3.62 23.98 6.78
C GLN A 385 4.34 23.44 5.53
N SER A 386 5.64 23.20 5.66
CA SER A 386 6.45 22.44 4.71
C SER A 386 6.07 20.96 4.71
N TRP A 387 6.51 20.21 3.70
CA TRP A 387 6.33 18.76 3.66
C TRP A 387 6.97 18.05 4.86
N ALA A 388 8.14 18.52 5.31
CA ALA A 388 8.80 17.97 6.50
C ALA A 388 7.97 18.20 7.78
N GLU A 389 7.38 19.38 7.95
CA GLU A 389 6.51 19.68 9.10
C GLU A 389 5.20 18.88 9.04
N LEU A 390 4.59 18.72 7.86
CA LEU A 390 3.42 17.87 7.66
C LEU A 390 3.73 16.40 7.99
N CYS A 391 4.84 15.88 7.48
CA CYS A 391 5.32 14.53 7.78
C CYS A 391 5.58 14.32 9.28
N LYS A 392 6.24 15.29 9.94
CA LYS A 392 6.46 15.22 11.39
C LYS A 392 5.14 15.22 12.16
N ARG A 393 4.21 16.13 11.83
CA ARG A 393 2.89 16.21 12.48
C ARG A 393 2.12 14.89 12.31
N GLY A 394 2.21 14.26 11.14
CA GLY A 394 1.58 12.96 10.89
C GLY A 394 2.26 11.81 11.63
N ALA A 395 3.59 11.83 11.79
CA ALA A 395 4.33 10.84 12.58
C ALA A 395 4.05 10.97 14.09
N ASP A 396 3.89 12.20 14.58
CA ASP A 396 3.61 12.47 16.00
C ASP A 396 2.14 12.20 16.39
N PHE A 397 1.26 11.94 15.41
CA PHE A 397 -0.14 11.62 15.68
C PHE A 397 -0.28 10.18 16.21
N PRO A 398 -0.89 9.95 17.38
CA PRO A 398 -0.92 8.63 18.00
C PRO A 398 -2.05 7.76 17.42
N ASP A 399 -1.78 7.11 16.28
CA ASP A 399 -2.64 6.08 15.68
C ASP A 399 -1.90 4.76 15.38
N GLU A 400 -2.57 3.83 14.71
CA GLU A 400 -1.98 2.55 14.26
C GLU A 400 -1.14 2.68 12.98
N GLY A 401 -0.70 3.89 12.64
CA GLY A 401 0.14 4.20 11.49
C GLY A 401 -0.60 4.52 10.19
N HIS A 402 -1.93 4.62 10.19
CA HIS A 402 -2.69 5.02 9.00
C HIS A 402 -2.43 6.49 8.65
N VAL A 403 -2.36 7.37 9.65
CA VAL A 403 -2.11 8.81 9.44
C VAL A 403 -0.73 9.00 8.81
N CYS A 404 0.34 8.54 9.45
CA CYS A 404 1.69 8.75 8.96
C CYS A 404 1.91 8.11 7.58
N LYS A 405 1.34 6.92 7.31
CA LYS A 405 1.36 6.29 5.97
C LYS A 405 0.67 7.16 4.92
N THR A 406 -0.51 7.70 5.26
CA THR A 406 -1.29 8.55 4.35
C THR A 406 -0.53 9.83 4.00
N ILE A 407 0.02 10.52 5.01
CA ILE A 407 0.79 11.76 4.79
C ILE A 407 2.06 11.47 3.97
N ARG A 408 2.78 10.38 4.26
CA ARG A 408 3.94 9.94 3.47
C ARG A 408 3.58 9.70 2.01
N ALA A 409 2.48 8.99 1.76
CA ALA A 409 2.03 8.68 0.41
C ALA A 409 1.54 9.92 -0.35
N LEU A 410 0.83 10.85 0.30
CA LEU A 410 0.40 12.11 -0.31
C LEU A 410 1.61 13.00 -0.66
N ALA A 411 2.60 13.07 0.22
CA ALA A 411 3.82 13.84 -0.04
C ALA A 411 4.62 13.28 -1.23
N TYR A 412 4.71 11.94 -1.33
CA TYR A 412 5.32 11.31 -2.50
C TYR A 412 4.50 11.53 -3.78
N SER A 413 3.17 11.40 -3.68
CA SER A 413 2.26 11.59 -4.82
C SER A 413 2.35 13.02 -5.38
N ALA A 414 2.45 14.02 -4.52
CA ALA A 414 2.69 15.41 -4.92
C ALA A 414 3.99 15.57 -5.73
N LYS A 415 5.07 14.93 -5.28
CA LYS A 415 6.35 14.90 -6.02
C LYS A 415 6.22 14.17 -7.35
N ALA A 416 5.65 12.96 -7.36
CA ALA A 416 5.54 12.12 -8.55
C ALA A 416 4.64 12.74 -9.63
N CYS A 417 3.47 13.28 -9.24
CA CYS A 417 2.57 13.97 -10.18
C CYS A 417 3.18 15.28 -10.67
N GLY A 418 3.84 16.05 -9.79
CA GLY A 418 4.44 17.34 -10.12
C GLY A 418 5.48 17.28 -11.25
N GLU A 419 6.15 16.13 -11.43
CA GLU A 419 7.08 15.92 -12.55
C GLU A 419 6.41 16.02 -13.93
N PHE A 420 5.14 15.57 -14.04
CA PHE A 420 4.35 15.64 -15.27
C PHE A 420 3.63 16.98 -15.44
N GLU A 421 3.48 17.75 -14.37
CA GLU A 421 2.83 19.07 -14.40
C GLU A 421 3.77 20.19 -14.88
N LYS A 422 5.05 19.88 -15.16
CA LYS A 422 6.02 20.85 -15.67
C LYS A 422 5.57 21.40 -17.04
N PRO A 423 5.39 22.73 -17.18
CA PRO A 423 4.88 23.30 -18.42
C PRO A 423 5.83 23.08 -19.60
N VAL A 424 5.28 22.75 -20.76
CA VAL A 424 5.98 22.77 -22.05
C VAL A 424 5.45 23.97 -22.82
N ASN A 425 6.32 24.90 -23.20
CA ASN A 425 5.94 26.19 -23.81
C ASN A 425 4.97 27.04 -22.95
N GLY A 426 5.10 26.95 -21.63
CA GLY A 426 4.28 27.74 -20.70
C GLY A 426 2.93 27.11 -20.33
N GLU A 427 2.57 25.96 -20.91
CA GLU A 427 1.32 25.26 -20.64
C GLU A 427 1.55 23.83 -20.13
N VAL A 428 0.71 23.40 -19.20
CA VAL A 428 0.64 21.98 -18.79
C VAL A 428 -0.07 21.19 -19.88
N SER A 429 0.45 20.02 -20.24
CA SER A 429 -0.15 19.16 -21.26
C SER A 429 -1.64 18.89 -20.99
N GLU A 430 -2.47 19.01 -22.03
CA GLU A 430 -3.91 18.70 -21.98
C GLU A 430 -4.17 17.27 -21.46
N GLU A 431 -3.27 16.33 -21.77
CA GLU A 431 -3.36 14.97 -21.27
C GLU A 431 -3.24 14.92 -19.74
N VAL A 432 -2.30 15.66 -19.16
CA VAL A 432 -2.10 15.74 -17.71
C VAL A 432 -3.30 16.44 -17.06
N VAL A 433 -3.82 17.51 -17.66
CA VAL A 433 -5.02 18.21 -17.19
C VAL A 433 -6.24 17.28 -17.11
N ARG A 434 -6.40 16.38 -18.07
CA ARG A 434 -7.51 15.41 -18.12
C ARG A 434 -7.32 14.23 -17.16
N ARG A 435 -6.08 13.87 -16.81
CA ARG A 435 -5.75 12.75 -15.92
C ARG A 435 -5.74 13.16 -14.44
N PHE A 436 -5.27 14.36 -14.12
CA PHE A 436 -4.94 14.75 -12.74
C PHE A 436 -5.96 15.73 -12.15
N PRO A 437 -6.91 15.25 -11.32
CA PRO A 437 -7.84 16.11 -10.62
C PRO A 437 -7.18 16.99 -9.52
N ILE A 438 -6.11 16.52 -8.86
CA ILE A 438 -5.27 17.34 -7.96
C ILE A 438 -4.06 17.85 -8.75
N ARG A 439 -3.83 19.17 -8.75
CA ARG A 439 -2.69 19.79 -9.45
C ARG A 439 -2.12 20.95 -8.65
N GLY A 440 -0.82 21.14 -8.76
CA GLY A 440 -0.05 22.15 -8.06
C GLY A 440 0.20 21.81 -6.59
N GLU A 441 1.33 22.27 -6.07
CA GLU A 441 1.76 21.98 -4.70
C GLU A 441 0.73 22.44 -3.65
N GLU A 442 0.08 23.59 -3.88
CA GLU A 442 -0.93 24.12 -2.96
C GLU A 442 -2.15 23.21 -2.79
N MET A 443 -2.65 22.61 -3.88
CA MET A 443 -3.80 21.71 -3.79
C MET A 443 -3.43 20.40 -3.09
N TRP A 444 -2.21 19.89 -3.35
CA TRP A 444 -1.65 18.72 -2.66
C TRP A 444 -1.46 18.97 -1.16
N LYS A 445 -0.92 20.13 -0.77
CA LYS A 445 -0.81 20.51 0.64
C LYS A 445 -2.17 20.66 1.30
N LYS A 446 -3.17 21.24 0.62
CA LYS A 446 -4.55 21.31 1.14
C LYS A 446 -5.16 19.94 1.36
N ALA A 447 -5.01 19.00 0.42
CA ALA A 447 -5.46 17.62 0.61
C ALA A 447 -4.75 16.94 1.80
N THR A 448 -3.46 17.21 1.98
CA THR A 448 -2.66 16.67 3.09
C THR A 448 -3.06 17.28 4.44
N HIS A 449 -3.30 18.59 4.48
CA HIS A 449 -3.86 19.27 5.65
C HIS A 449 -5.24 18.75 6.00
N LEU A 450 -6.13 18.57 5.01
CA LEU A 450 -7.43 17.96 5.21
C LEU A 450 -7.27 16.59 5.85
N ALA A 451 -6.38 15.74 5.31
CA ALA A 451 -6.14 14.41 5.85
C ALA A 451 -5.73 14.44 7.34
N ILE A 452 -4.75 15.24 7.72
CA ILE A 452 -4.30 15.29 9.12
C ILE A 452 -5.30 15.96 10.07
N ASP A 453 -5.94 17.05 9.61
CA ASP A 453 -6.90 17.81 10.40
C ASP A 453 -8.17 16.97 10.68
N CYS A 454 -8.55 16.06 9.76
CA CYS A 454 -9.61 15.07 9.96
C CYS A 454 -9.38 14.19 11.19
N PHE A 455 -8.13 13.74 11.40
CA PHE A 455 -7.78 12.86 12.51
C PHE A 455 -7.75 13.61 13.83
N GLU A 456 -7.20 14.81 13.82
CA GLU A 456 -7.18 15.68 15.00
C GLU A 456 -8.55 16.25 15.37
N ALA A 457 -9.56 16.11 14.52
CA ALA A 457 -10.91 16.54 14.84
C ALA A 457 -11.65 15.61 15.83
N GLY A 458 -11.01 14.53 16.28
CA GLY A 458 -11.56 13.59 17.26
C GLY A 458 -12.50 12.57 16.63
N ASP A 459 -13.38 11.96 17.42
CA ASP A 459 -14.21 10.84 16.96
C ASP A 459 -15.36 11.24 16.01
N PRO A 460 -15.76 10.34 15.10
CA PRO A 460 -15.07 9.09 14.78
C PRO A 460 -13.74 9.36 14.04
N LEU A 461 -12.70 8.59 14.37
CA LEU A 461 -11.39 8.74 13.72
C LEU A 461 -11.45 8.50 12.20
N TRP A 462 -12.29 7.54 11.78
CA TRP A 462 -12.47 7.14 10.38
C TRP A 462 -13.94 6.99 10.01
N MET A 463 -14.24 7.18 8.73
CA MET A 463 -15.49 6.71 8.14
C MET A 463 -15.38 5.22 7.82
N GLY A 464 -16.26 4.40 8.41
CA GLY A 464 -16.28 2.95 8.21
C GLY A 464 -17.54 2.40 7.54
N LYS A 465 -18.70 3.07 7.65
CA LYS A 465 -19.99 2.61 7.10
C LYS A 465 -20.52 3.55 6.03
N THR A 466 -21.03 2.98 4.94
CA THR A 466 -21.58 3.70 3.77
C THR A 466 -22.95 4.36 4.05
N LYS A 467 -23.86 3.66 4.73
CA LYS A 467 -25.27 4.10 4.91
C LYS A 467 -25.45 5.11 6.06
N ASP A 468 -24.82 4.86 7.21
CA ASP A 468 -25.04 5.64 8.45
C ASP A 468 -23.75 6.26 9.02
N GLY A 469 -22.61 6.10 8.35
CA GLY A 469 -21.31 6.47 8.92
C GLY A 469 -21.22 7.94 9.34
N TRP A 470 -21.90 8.83 8.60
CA TRP A 470 -21.84 10.27 8.83
C TRP A 470 -22.72 10.74 10.00
N ALA A 471 -23.68 9.93 10.45
CA ALA A 471 -24.60 10.33 11.52
C ALA A 471 -23.90 10.61 12.87
N SER A 472 -22.72 10.03 13.07
CA SER A 472 -21.89 10.25 14.27
C SER A 472 -20.85 11.37 14.11
N VAL A 473 -20.71 11.92 12.90
CA VAL A 473 -19.71 12.94 12.62
C VAL A 473 -20.25 14.31 13.05
N PRO A 474 -19.46 15.15 13.74
CA PRO A 474 -19.88 16.51 14.05
C PRO A 474 -20.20 17.36 12.81
N LEU A 475 -21.06 18.36 12.97
CA LEU A 475 -21.31 19.36 11.94
C LEU A 475 -20.17 20.39 11.88
N ARG A 476 -19.93 20.95 10.68
CA ARG A 476 -19.08 22.14 10.51
C ARG A 476 -19.71 23.31 11.26
N GLU A 477 -18.86 24.12 11.87
CA GLU A 477 -19.25 25.40 12.49
C GLU A 477 -19.68 26.44 11.46
#